data_AF-A0A7Y3A978-F1
#
_entry.id   AF-A0A7Y3A978-F1
#
_cell.length_a   1.000
_cell.length_b   1.000
_cell.length_c   1.000
_cell.angle_alpha   90.00
_cell.angle_beta   90.00
_cell.angle_gamma   90.00
#
_symmetry.space_group_name_H-M   'P 1'
#
loop_
_entity.id
_entity.type
_entity.pdbx_description
1 polymer ?
#
loop_
_entity_poly.entity_id
_entity_poly.type
_entity_poly.pdbx_seq_one_letter_code
_entity_poly.pdbx_strand_id
1 'polypeptide(L)' 'MTLVSPIPSVDPTEARALIDDGALLVDVREPNEWNMARIPGAELMPMS' A
#
# COMPACT_ATOMS: atom_id res chain seq x y z
N MET A 1 19.94 22.55 4.14
CA MET A 1 19.84 21.12 4.48
C MET A 1 18.39 20.85 4.85
N THR A 2 17.60 20.36 3.92
CA THR A 2 16.15 20.16 4.13
C THR A 2 15.94 18.94 5.00
N LEU A 3 15.27 19.10 6.14
CA LEU A 3 14.85 17.98 6.98
C LEU A 3 13.70 17.28 6.24
N VAL A 4 13.99 16.13 5.64
CA VAL A 4 12.94 15.23 5.15
C VAL A 4 12.41 14.52 6.38
N SER A 5 11.18 14.84 6.79
CA SER A 5 10.50 14.06 7.81
C SER A 5 10.41 12.60 7.34
N PRO A 6 10.68 11.61 8.21
CA PRO A 6 10.57 10.21 7.82
C PRO A 6 9.15 9.93 7.35
N ILE A 7 9.03 9.23 6.22
CA ILE A 7 7.73 8.76 5.72
C ILE A 7 7.20 7.74 6.74
N PRO A 8 5.99 7.93 7.28
CA PRO A 8 5.38 6.95 8.16
C PRO A 8 5.28 5.58 7.47
N SER A 9 5.58 4.52 8.21
CA SER A 9 5.54 3.14 7.74
C SER A 9 4.85 2.26 8.78
N VAL A 10 4.15 1.24 8.32
CA VAL A 10 3.44 0.27 9.16
C VAL A 10 3.89 -1.14 8.82
N ASP A 11 3.79 -2.06 9.77
CA ASP A 11 3.97 -3.48 9.51
C ASP A 11 2.69 -4.13 8.93
N PRO A 12 2.73 -5.39 8.44
CA PRO A 12 1.55 -6.03 7.85
C PRO A 12 0.37 -6.21 8.80
N THR A 13 0.61 -6.36 10.10
CA THR A 13 -0.44 -6.52 11.13
C THR A 13 -1.14 -5.18 11.35
N GLU A 14 -0.36 -4.11 11.48
CA GLU A 14 -0.88 -2.75 11.59
C GLU A 14 -1.65 -2.34 10.32
N ALA A 15 -1.11 -2.66 9.14
CA ALA A 15 -1.78 -2.42 7.86
C ALA A 15 -3.14 -3.15 7.79
N ARG A 16 -3.21 -4.40 8.28
CA ARG A 16 -4.48 -5.14 8.36
C ARG A 16 -5.50 -4.42 9.24
N ALA A 17 -5.09 -3.98 10.43
CA ALA A 17 -5.98 -3.25 11.34
C ALA A 17 -6.51 -1.95 10.72
N LEU A 18 -5.66 -1.21 10.00
CA LEU A 18 -6.08 0.00 9.28
C LEU A 18 -7.10 -0.31 8.17
N ILE A 19 -6.87 -1.37 7.40
CA ILE A 19 -7.81 -1.82 6.35
C ILE A 19 -9.16 -2.21 6.97
N ASP A 20 -9.13 -2.92 8.10
CA ASP A 20 -10.33 -3.34 8.82
C ASP A 20 -11.10 -2.13 9.40
N ASP A 21 -10.40 -1.03 9.72
CA ASP A 21 -10.98 0.27 10.12
C ASP A 21 -11.39 1.17 8.92
N GLY A 22 -11.27 0.66 7.69
CA GLY A 22 -11.74 1.32 6.47
C GLY A 22 -10.68 2.11 5.70
N ALA A 23 -9.39 1.94 6.01
CA ALA A 23 -8.33 2.53 5.21
C ALA A 23 -8.26 1.91 3.80
N LEU A 24 -7.98 2.74 2.80
CA LEU A 24 -7.73 2.28 1.43
C LEU A 24 -6.29 1.77 1.30
N LEU A 25 -6.13 0.53 0.85
CA LEU A 25 -4.84 -0.02 0.47
C LEU A 25 -4.60 0.20 -1.02
N VAL A 26 -3.63 1.04 -1.36
CA VAL A 26 -3.22 1.31 -2.75
C VAL A 26 -1.98 0.49 -3.09
N ASP A 27 -2.06 -0.29 -4.17
CA ASP A 27 -0.94 -1.03 -4.72
C ASP A 27 -0.39 -0.27 -5.93
N VAL A 28 0.88 0.13 -5.84
CA VAL A 28 1.54 0.97 -6.85
C VAL A 28 2.46 0.19 -7.79
N ARG A 29 2.41 -1.15 -7.71
CA ARG A 29 3.19 -2.05 -8.56
C ARG A 29 2.69 -2.06 -10.00
N GLU A 30 3.41 -2.78 -10.85
CA GLU A 30 3.03 -2.98 -12.25
C GLU A 30 1.87 -3.99 -12.41
N PRO A 31 1.06 -3.88 -13.47
CA PRO A 31 -0.10 -4.78 -13.68
C PRO A 31 0.26 -6.27 -13.77
N ASN A 32 1.45 -6.61 -14.26
CA ASN A 32 1.90 -8.01 -14.31
C ASN A 32 2.11 -8.59 -12.90
N GLU A 33 2.71 -7.83 -11.98
CA GLU A 33 2.90 -8.22 -10.58
C GLU A 33 1.56 -8.36 -9.85
N TRP A 34 0.64 -7.43 -10.11
CA TRP A 34 -0.74 -7.47 -9.60
C TRP A 34 -1.50 -8.71 -10.04
N ASN A 35 -1.38 -9.08 -11.33
CA ASN A 35 -2.05 -10.24 -11.90
C ASN A 35 -1.49 -11.57 -11.36
N MET A 36 -0.24 -11.59 -10.90
CA MET A 36 0.36 -12.76 -10.25
C MET A 36 -0.17 -12.95 -8.82
N ALA A 37 -0.22 -11.87 -8.04
CA ALA A 37 -0.76 -11.89 -6.68
C ALA A 37 -1.09 -10.48 -6.18
N ARG A 38 -2.12 -10.39 -5.34
CA ARG A 38 -2.56 -9.13 -4.73
C ARG A 38 -3.26 -9.36 -3.40
N ILE A 39 -3.27 -8.32 -2.56
CA ILE A 39 -4.04 -8.31 -1.32
C ILE A 39 -5.52 -8.08 -1.68
N PRO A 40 -6.45 -8.94 -1.25
CA PRO A 40 -7.89 -8.70 -1.48
C PRO A 40 -8.33 -7.35 -0.91
N GLY A 41 -9.09 -6.60 -1.69
CA GLY A 41 -9.57 -5.25 -1.31
C GLY A 41 -8.59 -4.11 -1.62
N ALA A 42 -7.37 -4.40 -2.04
CA ALA A 42 -6.47 -3.36 -2.56
C ALA A 42 -6.99 -2.80 -3.90
N GLU A 43 -6.58 -1.56 -4.21
CA GLU A 43 -6.78 -0.92 -5.51
C GLU A 43 -5.44 -0.72 -6.22
N LEU A 44 -5.34 -1.14 -7.50
CA LEU A 44 -4.14 -0.95 -8.31
C LEU A 44 -4.10 0.48 -8.87
N MET A 45 -3.02 1.21 -8.57
CA MET A 45 -2.70 2.53 -9.11
C MET A 45 -1.22 2.57 -9.52
N PRO A 46 -0.88 2.14 -10.75
CA PRO A 46 0.51 2.12 -11.20
C PRO A 46 1.11 3.53 -11.20
N MET A 47 2.39 3.65 -10.85
CA MET A 47 3.09 4.94 -10.81
C MET A 47 3.68 5.38 -12.15
N SER A 48 3.70 4.50 -13.14
CA SER A 48 4.35 4.66 -14.45
C SER A 48 3.38 4.98 -15.59
#